data_AF-A0AAD1NLZ8-F1
#
_entry.id   AF-A0AAD1NLZ8-F1
#
_cell.length_a   1.000
_cell.length_b   1.000
_cell.length_c   1.000
_cell.angle_alpha   90.00
_cell.angle_beta   90.00
_cell.angle_gamma   90.00
#
_symmetry.space_group_name_H-M   'P 1'
#
loop_
_entity.id
_entity.type
_entity.pdbx_description
1 polymer ?
#
loop_
_entity_poly.entity_id
_entity_poly.type
_entity_poly.pdbx_seq_one_letter_code
_entity_poly.pdbx_strand_id
1 'polypeptide(L)'
;MPMGFATVLRLLLLLMSGFLFACSGGSMSARAASQSEGIPWDIEIVAPFYYEVMPMGNPVPTIYGLNSKQDWTSVHTGFRRIPDLKTHKANAPGGLDPWTLDFCFNCISSFYNADAYVQPPEEIFIRYLALTEERVYELSFRLPDELQRQMLAAATGDNDSGKACQTGILFGLLPGGEAKVWLAVCGRYQYLRQAQAQFGPMTLDASDRDYRQYMLAIEGQRRKNAASAEPLLPVRPERLESMRQSGPGMEQEPALVSDSRCWADKPERPLSPQTPLSLQQQRWLSRLWLDAKPLLDSSELYYSLPQAVTLAWEEAAAKGLSPRESELWVLARVAASSSGELAPLAARLQLTDTELARVQQWADKFCGR
;
A
#
# COMPACT_ATOMS: atom_id res chain seq x y z
N MET A 1 -65.24 -15.87 1.42
CA MET A 1 -65.03 -16.78 0.27
C MET A 1 -63.62 -17.37 0.39
N PRO A 2 -63.45 -18.69 0.41
CA PRO A 2 -62.12 -19.28 0.52
C PRO A 2 -61.34 -18.96 -0.76
N MET A 3 -60.16 -18.36 -0.63
CA MET A 3 -59.26 -18.14 -1.77
C MET A 3 -58.93 -19.50 -2.37
N GLY A 4 -59.26 -19.69 -3.64
CA GLY A 4 -58.99 -20.92 -4.36
C GLY A 4 -57.50 -21.24 -4.35
N PHE A 5 -57.16 -22.52 -4.21
CA PHE A 5 -55.79 -23.01 -4.16
C PHE A 5 -54.90 -22.47 -5.29
N ALA A 6 -55.48 -22.28 -6.48
CA ALA A 6 -54.81 -21.68 -7.63
C ALA A 6 -54.40 -20.20 -7.42
N THR A 7 -55.19 -19.43 -6.68
CA THR A 7 -54.92 -18.02 -6.37
C THR A 7 -53.81 -17.91 -5.33
N VAL A 8 -53.81 -18.78 -4.32
CA VAL A 8 -52.74 -18.85 -3.31
C VAL A 8 -51.42 -19.30 -3.93
N LEU A 9 -51.46 -20.28 -4.84
CA LEU A 9 -50.27 -20.76 -5.55
C LEU A 9 -49.68 -19.69 -6.48
N ARG A 10 -50.52 -18.89 -7.16
CA ARG A 10 -50.05 -17.77 -7.99
C ARG A 10 -49.43 -16.64 -7.16
N LEU A 11 -50.00 -16.32 -6.01
CA LEU A 11 -49.43 -15.33 -5.07
C LEU A 11 -48.10 -15.80 -4.48
N LEU A 12 -47.98 -17.08 -4.12
CA LEU A 12 -46.73 -17.67 -3.66
C LEU A 12 -45.66 -17.69 -4.76
N LEU A 13 -46.02 -18.04 -5.99
CA LEU A 13 -45.09 -18.00 -7.13
C LEU A 13 -44.62 -16.58 -7.42
N LEU A 14 -45.51 -15.58 -7.35
CA LEU A 14 -45.16 -14.17 -7.54
C LEU A 14 -44.25 -13.62 -6.43
N LEU A 15 -44.52 -13.98 -5.17
CA LEU A 15 -43.67 -13.62 -4.03
C LEU A 15 -42.30 -14.31 -4.10
N MET A 16 -42.25 -15.58 -4.52
CA MET A 16 -40.99 -16.29 -4.74
C MET A 16 -40.20 -15.72 -5.91
N SER A 17 -40.84 -15.28 -7.00
CA SER A 17 -40.14 -14.57 -8.09
C SER A 17 -39.64 -13.18 -7.65
N GLY A 18 -40.37 -12.48 -6.77
CA GLY A 18 -39.91 -11.21 -6.20
C GLY A 18 -38.73 -11.38 -5.23
N PHE A 19 -38.71 -12.47 -4.46
CA PHE A 19 -37.61 -12.82 -3.55
C PHE A 19 -36.37 -13.32 -4.31
N LEU A 20 -36.55 -14.03 -5.43
CA LEU A 20 -35.43 -14.48 -6.27
C LEU A 20 -34.72 -13.31 -6.96
N PHE A 21 -35.42 -12.20 -7.28
CA PHE A 21 -34.79 -10.97 -7.76
C PHE A 21 -34.10 -10.14 -6.67
N ALA A 22 -34.50 -10.29 -5.40
CA ALA A 22 -33.84 -9.63 -4.26
C ALA A 22 -32.64 -10.42 -3.72
N CYS A 23 -32.58 -11.73 -3.98
CA CYS A 23 -31.50 -12.62 -3.55
C CYS A 23 -30.51 -12.99 -4.68
N SER A 24 -30.78 -12.63 -5.94
CA SER A 24 -29.71 -12.43 -6.90
C SER A 24 -29.06 -11.09 -6.58
N GLY A 25 -28.20 -11.07 -5.56
CA GLY A 25 -27.17 -10.05 -5.47
C GLY A 25 -26.53 -10.01 -6.83
N GLY A 26 -26.82 -8.95 -7.58
CA GLY A 26 -26.31 -8.79 -8.93
C GLY A 26 -24.81 -8.90 -8.80
N SER A 27 -24.24 -9.99 -9.30
CA SER A 27 -22.89 -9.93 -9.83
C SER A 27 -22.97 -8.79 -10.83
N MET A 28 -22.49 -7.61 -10.42
CA MET A 28 -22.16 -6.53 -11.34
C MET A 28 -21.11 -7.13 -12.25
N SER A 29 -21.55 -7.78 -13.34
CA SER A 29 -20.69 -8.13 -14.44
C SER A 29 -20.07 -6.81 -14.88
N ALA A 30 -18.79 -6.64 -14.60
CA ALA A 30 -18.08 -5.42 -14.93
C ALA A 30 -18.32 -5.08 -16.40
N ARG A 31 -18.93 -3.92 -16.62
CA ARG A 31 -19.13 -3.40 -17.96
C ARG A 31 -17.77 -2.89 -18.43
N ALA A 32 -17.30 -3.38 -19.58
CA ALA A 32 -16.14 -2.81 -20.23
C ALA A 32 -16.41 -1.31 -20.51
N ALA A 33 -15.58 -0.42 -19.98
CA ALA A 33 -15.68 1.00 -20.27
C ALA A 33 -15.56 1.23 -21.79
N SER A 34 -16.48 2.00 -22.34
CA SER A 34 -16.42 2.49 -23.72
C SER A 34 -15.35 3.58 -23.85
N GLN A 35 -14.78 3.75 -25.04
CA GLN A 35 -13.75 4.78 -25.29
C GLN A 35 -14.24 6.21 -24.98
N SER A 36 -15.55 6.45 -25.00
CA SER A 36 -16.18 7.71 -24.59
C SER A 36 -16.26 7.93 -23.09
N GLU A 37 -16.17 6.86 -22.28
CA GLU A 37 -16.20 6.94 -20.81
C GLU A 37 -14.80 7.19 -20.23
N GLY A 38 -13.74 7.01 -21.02
CA GLY A 38 -12.34 7.18 -20.63
C GLY A 38 -11.54 5.88 -20.75
N ILE A 39 -10.25 5.95 -20.42
CA ILE A 39 -9.34 4.80 -20.44
C ILE A 39 -9.24 4.23 -19.01
N PRO A 40 -9.53 2.94 -18.79
CA PRO A 40 -9.33 2.31 -17.48
C PRO A 40 -7.91 2.46 -16.99
N TRP A 41 -7.77 2.64 -15.67
CA TRP A 41 -6.46 2.69 -15.04
C TRP A 41 -5.83 1.29 -14.96
N ASP A 42 -4.58 1.17 -14.52
CA ASP A 42 -3.92 -0.11 -14.27
C ASP A 42 -2.96 -0.11 -13.06
N ILE A 43 -2.51 -1.32 -12.68
CA ILE A 43 -1.46 -1.52 -11.69
C ILE A 43 -0.29 -2.19 -12.36
N GLU A 44 0.87 -1.60 -12.18
CA GLU A 44 2.15 -2.18 -12.55
C GLU A 44 2.90 -2.57 -11.28
N ILE A 45 3.38 -3.81 -11.22
CA ILE A 45 4.25 -4.28 -10.16
C ILE A 45 5.55 -4.73 -10.80
N VAL A 46 6.65 -4.20 -10.31
CA VAL A 46 7.98 -4.66 -10.69
C VAL A 46 8.76 -5.04 -9.45
N ALA A 47 9.78 -5.84 -9.66
CA ALA A 47 10.82 -6.10 -8.68
C ALA A 47 12.16 -6.20 -9.44
N PRO A 48 13.31 -6.09 -8.77
CA PRO A 48 14.58 -6.48 -9.37
C PRO A 48 14.55 -7.94 -9.81
N PHE A 49 15.23 -8.26 -10.91
CA PHE A 49 15.24 -9.63 -11.45
C PHE A 49 15.74 -10.67 -10.43
N TYR A 50 16.75 -10.33 -9.61
CA TYR A 50 17.23 -11.23 -8.56
C TYR A 50 16.43 -11.16 -7.26
N TYR A 51 15.49 -10.23 -7.13
CA TYR A 51 14.52 -10.16 -6.04
C TYR A 51 13.15 -10.60 -6.56
N GLU A 52 13.03 -11.87 -6.95
CA GLU A 52 11.80 -12.39 -7.54
C GLU A 52 10.65 -12.41 -6.51
N VAL A 53 9.51 -11.87 -6.94
CA VAL A 53 8.25 -11.87 -6.19
C VAL A 53 7.18 -12.64 -6.98
N MET A 54 6.21 -13.19 -6.26
CA MET A 54 5.04 -13.86 -6.84
C MET A 54 3.75 -13.30 -6.23
N PRO A 55 2.79 -12.81 -7.02
CA PRO A 55 1.48 -12.44 -6.50
C PRO A 55 0.77 -13.67 -5.91
N MET A 56 0.01 -13.48 -4.84
CA MET A 56 -0.53 -14.59 -4.05
C MET A 56 -2.05 -14.62 -3.92
N GLY A 57 -2.87 -15.21 -4.79
CA GLY A 57 -4.32 -15.21 -4.49
C GLY A 57 -5.20 -16.08 -5.36
N ASN A 58 -5.90 -17.02 -4.73
CA ASN A 58 -7.04 -17.76 -5.27
C ASN A 58 -7.83 -18.37 -4.08
N PRO A 59 -9.14 -18.09 -3.89
CA PRO A 59 -10.10 -17.48 -4.83
C PRO A 59 -10.20 -15.95 -4.77
N VAL A 60 -9.60 -15.29 -3.79
CA VAL A 60 -9.52 -13.83 -3.74
C VAL A 60 -8.20 -13.39 -4.38
N PRO A 61 -8.23 -12.64 -5.49
CA PRO A 61 -7.05 -12.01 -6.07
C PRO A 61 -6.41 -11.12 -5.01
N THR A 62 -5.09 -11.18 -4.85
CA THR A 62 -4.40 -10.34 -3.87
C THR A 62 -3.87 -9.04 -4.40
N ILE A 63 -4.27 -8.70 -5.62
CA ILE A 63 -4.08 -7.36 -6.13
C ILE A 63 -5.45 -6.86 -6.52
N TYR A 64 -5.91 -5.83 -5.83
CA TYR A 64 -7.19 -5.21 -6.11
C TYR A 64 -7.18 -3.73 -5.77
N GLY A 65 -7.98 -2.97 -6.52
CA GLY A 65 -8.31 -1.58 -6.20
C GLY A 65 -9.67 -1.52 -5.52
N LEU A 66 -9.81 -0.68 -4.50
CA LEU A 66 -11.06 -0.39 -3.81
C LEU A 66 -11.46 1.05 -4.06
N ASN A 67 -12.75 1.27 -4.30
CA ASN A 67 -13.36 2.59 -4.24
C ASN A 67 -14.65 2.46 -3.44
N SER A 68 -14.56 2.78 -2.15
CA SER A 68 -15.67 2.72 -1.22
C SER A 68 -16.70 3.82 -1.49
N LYS A 69 -16.28 4.98 -2.01
CA LYS A 69 -17.19 6.07 -2.38
C LYS A 69 -18.18 5.68 -3.48
N GLN A 70 -17.77 4.79 -4.38
CA GLN A 70 -18.58 4.34 -5.52
C GLN A 70 -18.95 2.85 -5.46
N ASP A 71 -18.68 2.20 -4.33
CA ASP A 71 -19.01 0.80 -4.04
C ASP A 71 -18.53 -0.18 -5.13
N TRP A 72 -17.24 -0.09 -5.49
CA TRP A 72 -16.63 -1.05 -6.40
C TRP A 72 -15.28 -1.55 -5.92
N THR A 73 -14.95 -2.77 -6.35
CA THR A 73 -13.65 -3.42 -6.16
C THR A 73 -13.19 -3.92 -7.52
N SER A 74 -12.00 -3.51 -7.96
CA SER A 74 -11.40 -4.02 -9.19
C SER A 74 -10.46 -5.14 -8.88
N VAL A 75 -10.65 -6.27 -9.54
CA VAL A 75 -9.76 -7.42 -9.45
C VAL A 75 -8.68 -7.33 -10.53
N HIS A 76 -7.42 -7.55 -10.15
CA HIS A 76 -6.31 -7.62 -11.09
C HIS A 76 -5.89 -9.08 -11.32
N THR A 77 -6.26 -9.64 -12.48
CA THR A 77 -6.00 -11.03 -12.85
C THR A 77 -5.03 -11.11 -14.02
N GLY A 78 -3.73 -10.96 -13.77
CA GLY A 78 -2.78 -11.15 -14.85
C GLY A 78 -1.35 -10.89 -14.45
N PHE A 79 -0.50 -11.89 -14.58
CA PHE A 79 0.93 -11.74 -14.39
C PHE A 79 1.61 -11.90 -15.75
N ARG A 80 2.13 -10.81 -16.32
CA ARG A 80 3.04 -10.92 -17.46
C ARG A 80 4.43 -11.28 -16.95
N ARG A 81 4.73 -12.58 -16.81
CA ARG A 81 6.11 -13.03 -16.57
C ARG A 81 6.92 -12.78 -17.82
N ILE A 82 8.09 -12.19 -17.66
CA ILE A 82 9.04 -12.04 -18.75
C ILE A 82 9.99 -13.23 -18.73
N PRO A 83 10.26 -13.84 -19.90
CA PRO A 83 11.17 -14.96 -19.99
C PRO A 83 12.59 -14.57 -19.55
N ASP A 84 13.39 -15.58 -19.26
CA ASP A 84 14.67 -15.58 -18.55
C ASP A 84 15.63 -14.37 -18.76
N LEU A 85 16.59 -14.24 -17.84
CA LEU A 85 17.60 -13.17 -17.84
C LEU A 85 18.33 -12.99 -19.18
N LYS A 86 18.45 -14.05 -19.99
CA LYS A 86 19.13 -14.01 -21.28
C LYS A 86 18.28 -13.27 -22.31
N THR A 87 16.97 -13.55 -22.38
CA THR A 87 16.04 -12.76 -23.20
C THR A 87 15.99 -11.31 -22.74
N HIS A 88 16.04 -11.07 -21.43
CA HIS A 88 16.03 -9.72 -20.88
C HIS A 88 17.29 -8.92 -21.27
N LYS A 89 18.49 -9.51 -21.09
CA LYS A 89 19.76 -8.87 -21.47
C LYS A 89 19.87 -8.60 -22.97
N ALA A 90 19.27 -9.43 -23.81
CA ALA A 90 19.27 -9.23 -25.26
C ALA A 90 18.40 -8.03 -25.70
N ASN A 91 17.38 -7.68 -24.91
CA ASN A 91 16.40 -6.63 -25.24
C ASN A 91 16.69 -5.27 -24.58
N ALA A 92 17.72 -5.18 -23.71
CA ALA A 92 18.10 -3.96 -22.99
C ALA A 92 19.35 -3.32 -23.63
N PRO A 93 19.22 -2.38 -24.60
CA PRO A 93 20.35 -1.69 -25.22
C PRO A 93 21.03 -0.76 -24.19
N GLY A 94 22.08 -1.26 -23.55
CA GLY A 94 22.79 -0.57 -22.45
C GLY A 94 23.28 -1.51 -21.34
N GLY A 95 22.83 -2.77 -21.36
CA GLY A 95 23.06 -3.72 -20.27
C GLY A 95 21.98 -3.61 -19.20
N LEU A 96 21.70 -4.73 -18.55
CA LEU A 96 20.77 -4.81 -17.43
C LEU A 96 21.57 -5.05 -16.15
N ASP A 97 21.36 -4.20 -15.13
CA ASP A 97 21.70 -4.58 -13.76
C ASP A 97 20.50 -5.33 -13.14
N PRO A 98 20.58 -6.65 -12.94
CA PRO A 98 19.48 -7.47 -12.41
C PRO A 98 19.12 -7.15 -10.95
N TRP A 99 19.87 -6.27 -10.29
CA TRP A 99 19.57 -5.72 -8.97
C TRP A 99 18.81 -4.40 -9.03
N THR A 100 18.64 -3.79 -10.19
CA THR A 100 17.91 -2.53 -10.30
C THR A 100 16.45 -2.75 -10.67
N LEU A 101 15.60 -1.81 -10.28
CA LEU A 101 14.24 -1.67 -10.79
C LEU A 101 14.33 -1.08 -12.21
N ASP A 102 14.27 -1.93 -13.23
CA ASP A 102 14.24 -1.51 -14.64
C ASP A 102 12.78 -1.44 -15.13
N PHE A 103 12.43 -0.30 -15.73
CA PHE A 103 11.05 0.12 -15.99
C PHE A 103 10.70 0.32 -17.46
N CYS A 104 11.59 -0.08 -18.37
CA CYS A 104 11.28 -0.07 -19.79
C CYS A 104 11.71 -1.40 -20.41
N PHE A 105 10.87 -1.93 -21.29
CA PHE A 105 10.94 -3.25 -21.93
C PHE A 105 10.39 -4.41 -21.14
N ASN A 106 10.46 -4.42 -19.81
CA ASN A 106 10.19 -5.65 -19.10
C ASN A 106 9.57 -5.51 -17.68
N CYS A 107 8.28 -5.13 -17.59
CA CYS A 107 7.52 -5.23 -16.33
C CYS A 107 7.49 -6.69 -15.84
N ILE A 108 8.02 -6.97 -14.64
CA ILE A 108 7.89 -8.30 -14.01
C ILE A 108 6.40 -8.66 -13.82
N SER A 109 5.51 -7.67 -13.79
CA SER A 109 4.07 -7.87 -13.92
C SER A 109 3.31 -6.59 -14.22
N SER A 110 2.71 -6.49 -15.40
CA SER A 110 1.57 -5.60 -15.62
C SER A 110 0.31 -6.40 -15.37
N PHE A 111 -0.56 -5.89 -14.49
CA PHE A 111 -1.84 -6.53 -14.21
C PHE A 111 -2.97 -5.82 -14.93
N TYR A 112 -3.67 -6.56 -15.77
CA TYR A 112 -4.91 -6.10 -16.35
C TYR A 112 -6.03 -6.16 -15.32
N ASN A 113 -6.78 -5.06 -15.26
CA ASN A 113 -8.07 -4.98 -14.60
C ASN A 113 -9.01 -6.03 -15.23
N ALA A 114 -9.45 -7.02 -14.45
CA ALA A 114 -10.55 -7.90 -14.82
C ALA A 114 -11.85 -7.10 -14.97
N ASP A 115 -11.98 -6.04 -14.18
CA ASP A 115 -13.11 -5.13 -14.15
C ASP A 115 -12.66 -3.72 -14.60
N ALA A 116 -13.13 -3.28 -15.77
CA ALA A 116 -12.64 -2.06 -16.41
C ALA A 116 -13.27 -0.79 -15.81
N TYR A 117 -12.66 -0.23 -14.76
CA TYR A 117 -13.06 1.03 -14.16
C TYR A 117 -12.21 2.21 -14.66
N VAL A 118 -12.87 3.29 -15.08
CA VAL A 118 -12.19 4.57 -15.42
C VAL A 118 -11.87 5.35 -14.16
N GLN A 119 -12.76 5.29 -13.16
CA GLN A 119 -12.53 5.94 -11.89
C GLN A 119 -11.38 5.24 -11.17
N PRO A 120 -10.38 5.98 -10.67
CA PRO A 120 -9.26 5.39 -9.96
C PRO A 120 -9.71 4.86 -8.57
N PRO A 121 -8.94 3.94 -7.99
CA PRO A 121 -9.21 3.43 -6.65
C PRO A 121 -8.85 4.48 -5.60
N GLU A 122 -9.49 4.39 -4.45
CA GLU A 122 -9.08 5.08 -3.22
C GLU A 122 -7.94 4.34 -2.52
N GLU A 123 -7.93 3.01 -2.61
CA GLU A 123 -6.95 2.14 -1.99
C GLU A 123 -6.57 0.98 -2.91
N ILE A 124 -5.30 0.63 -2.93
CA ILE A 124 -4.78 -0.55 -3.62
C ILE A 124 -4.24 -1.52 -2.58
N PHE A 125 -4.60 -2.78 -2.69
CA PHE A 125 -4.02 -3.86 -1.90
C PHE A 125 -3.15 -4.76 -2.78
N ILE A 126 -2.00 -5.18 -2.26
CA ILE A 126 -1.04 -6.08 -2.90
C ILE A 126 -0.55 -7.08 -1.85
N ARG A 127 -0.90 -8.36 -1.98
CA ARG A 127 -0.28 -9.46 -1.23
C ARG A 127 0.57 -10.35 -2.16
N TYR A 128 1.83 -10.53 -1.77
CA TYR A 128 2.85 -11.18 -2.56
C TYR A 128 3.80 -12.03 -1.71
N LEU A 129 4.39 -13.04 -2.34
CA LEU A 129 5.46 -13.88 -1.81
C LEU A 129 6.79 -13.37 -2.36
N ALA A 130 7.67 -12.90 -1.49
CA ALA A 130 9.07 -12.69 -1.83
C ALA A 130 9.76 -14.06 -1.86
N LEU A 131 10.07 -14.58 -3.07
CA LEU A 131 10.65 -15.92 -3.25
C LEU A 131 12.07 -16.01 -2.69
N THR A 132 12.75 -14.87 -2.67
CA THR A 132 14.09 -14.67 -2.11
C THR A 132 14.10 -14.71 -0.60
N GLU A 133 13.12 -14.08 0.06
CA GLU A 133 13.04 -14.07 1.51
C GLU A 133 12.26 -15.28 2.06
N GLU A 134 11.49 -15.94 1.18
CA GLU A 134 10.52 -16.98 1.53
C GLU A 134 9.46 -16.44 2.51
N ARG A 135 9.09 -15.17 2.32
CA ARG A 135 8.17 -14.43 3.18
C ARG A 135 7.03 -13.83 2.39
N VAL A 136 5.86 -13.83 3.03
CA VAL A 136 4.65 -13.19 2.54
C VAL A 136 4.58 -11.77 3.11
N TYR A 137 4.23 -10.84 2.25
CA TYR A 137 4.03 -9.43 2.56
C TYR A 137 2.67 -8.97 2.03
N GLU A 138 2.05 -8.03 2.74
CA GLU A 138 0.81 -7.38 2.32
C GLU A 138 0.96 -5.86 2.41
N LEU A 139 0.66 -5.19 1.31
CA LEU A 139 0.79 -3.76 1.11
C LEU A 139 -0.56 -3.16 0.71
N SER A 140 -1.09 -2.29 1.55
CA SER A 140 -2.16 -1.35 1.28
C SER A 140 -1.58 0.01 0.92
N PHE A 141 -2.11 0.65 -0.11
CA PHE A 141 -1.70 1.98 -0.54
C PHE A 141 -2.91 2.85 -0.79
N ARG A 142 -3.08 3.89 0.03
CA ARG A 142 -4.13 4.88 -0.17
C ARG A 142 -3.69 5.95 -1.16
N LEU A 143 -4.49 6.14 -2.21
CA LEU A 143 -4.29 7.17 -3.21
C LEU A 143 -4.99 8.47 -2.78
N PRO A 144 -4.28 9.59 -2.64
CA PRO A 144 -4.90 10.88 -2.32
C PRO A 144 -5.91 11.34 -3.37
N ASP A 145 -6.95 12.05 -2.93
CA ASP A 145 -8.03 12.56 -3.80
C ASP A 145 -7.50 13.51 -4.92
N GLU A 146 -6.38 14.20 -4.69
CA GLU A 146 -5.71 15.00 -5.74
C GLU A 146 -5.17 14.12 -6.87
N LEU A 147 -4.48 13.02 -6.54
CA LEU A 147 -3.93 12.11 -7.54
C LEU A 147 -5.03 11.32 -8.25
N GLN A 148 -6.12 10.99 -7.54
CA GLN A 148 -7.32 10.43 -8.17
C GLN A 148 -7.89 11.39 -9.22
N ARG A 149 -8.01 12.69 -8.92
CA ARG A 149 -8.49 13.69 -9.88
C ARG A 149 -7.55 13.84 -11.07
N GLN A 150 -6.24 13.84 -10.83
CA GLN A 150 -5.24 13.89 -11.89
C GLN A 150 -5.32 12.67 -12.82
N MET A 151 -5.46 11.46 -12.27
CA MET A 151 -5.65 10.24 -13.06
C MET A 151 -6.94 10.31 -13.88
N LEU A 152 -8.05 10.71 -13.26
CA LEU A 152 -9.34 10.79 -13.93
C LEU A 152 -9.30 11.79 -15.09
N ALA A 153 -8.78 13.00 -14.87
CA ALA A 153 -8.67 14.02 -15.92
C ALA A 153 -7.81 13.55 -17.11
N ALA A 154 -6.72 12.82 -16.84
CA ALA A 154 -5.90 12.25 -17.90
C ALA A 154 -6.59 11.07 -18.62
N ALA A 155 -7.34 10.24 -17.90
CA ALA A 155 -8.08 9.10 -18.44
C ALA A 155 -9.27 9.52 -19.32
N THR A 156 -9.89 10.68 -19.05
CA THR A 156 -11.01 11.21 -19.85
C THR A 156 -10.57 12.19 -20.94
N GLY A 157 -9.33 12.67 -20.89
CA GLY A 157 -8.84 13.69 -21.81
C GLY A 157 -9.21 15.12 -21.40
N ASP A 158 -9.74 15.30 -20.19
CA ASP A 158 -9.98 16.61 -19.56
C ASP A 158 -8.68 17.26 -19.02
N ASN A 159 -7.54 16.91 -19.63
CA ASN A 159 -6.22 17.46 -19.34
C ASN A 159 -5.81 18.47 -20.43
N ASP A 160 -4.67 19.13 -20.25
CA ASP A 160 -4.15 20.14 -21.19
C ASP A 160 -3.95 19.61 -22.62
N SER A 161 -3.87 18.29 -22.81
CA SER A 161 -3.69 17.67 -24.13
C SER A 161 -5.00 17.42 -24.89
N GLY A 162 -6.16 17.48 -24.21
CA GLY A 162 -7.48 17.18 -24.79
C GLY A 162 -7.67 15.72 -25.23
N LYS A 163 -6.74 14.82 -24.88
CA LYS A 163 -6.74 13.41 -25.30
C LYS A 163 -6.64 12.49 -24.09
N ALA A 164 -7.56 11.53 -24.03
CA ALA A 164 -7.52 10.45 -23.06
C ALA A 164 -6.23 9.62 -23.22
N CYS A 165 -5.61 9.27 -22.10
CA CYS A 165 -4.42 8.42 -22.08
C CYS A 165 -4.48 7.41 -20.91
N GLN A 166 -3.67 6.37 -20.97
CA GLN A 166 -3.57 5.39 -19.90
C GLN A 166 -2.97 6.03 -18.63
N THR A 167 -3.55 5.66 -17.49
CA THR A 167 -3.07 6.06 -16.18
C THR A 167 -2.95 4.83 -15.30
N GLY A 168 -2.09 4.89 -14.28
CA GLY A 168 -1.89 3.76 -13.41
C GLY A 168 -1.04 4.08 -12.21
N ILE A 169 -0.85 3.05 -11.39
CA ILE A 169 0.02 3.13 -10.23
C ILE A 169 1.03 2.00 -10.31
N LEU A 170 2.29 2.38 -10.15
CA LEU A 170 3.39 1.48 -10.28
C LEU A 170 4.06 1.26 -8.92
N PHE A 171 4.31 -0.01 -8.59
CA PHE A 171 4.95 -0.46 -7.35
C PHE A 171 6.24 -1.19 -7.68
N GLY A 172 7.37 -0.62 -7.27
CA GLY A 172 8.67 -1.29 -7.27
C GLY A 172 8.90 -1.96 -5.93
N LEU A 173 8.65 -3.27 -5.86
CA LEU A 173 8.79 -4.07 -4.64
C LEU A 173 10.27 -4.37 -4.36
N LEU A 174 10.66 -4.23 -3.11
CA LEU A 174 12.02 -4.33 -2.60
C LEU A 174 12.08 -5.29 -1.39
N PRO A 175 13.28 -5.78 -1.03
CA PRO A 175 13.48 -6.64 0.15
C PRO A 175 12.90 -6.04 1.43
N GLY A 176 12.44 -6.91 2.33
CA GLY A 176 11.94 -6.50 3.64
C GLY A 176 10.54 -5.87 3.62
N GLY A 177 9.77 -6.07 2.55
CA GLY A 177 8.44 -5.48 2.41
C GLY A 177 8.45 -4.00 2.00
N GLU A 178 9.60 -3.45 1.63
CA GLU A 178 9.71 -2.10 1.11
C GLU A 178 9.11 -2.02 -0.31
N ALA A 179 8.54 -0.87 -0.65
CA ALA A 179 8.10 -0.58 -2.01
C ALA A 179 8.37 0.88 -2.36
N LYS A 180 8.67 1.16 -3.62
CA LYS A 180 8.63 2.51 -4.18
C LYS A 180 7.39 2.66 -5.04
N VAL A 181 6.73 3.82 -4.97
CA VAL A 181 5.45 4.04 -5.66
C VAL A 181 5.55 5.21 -6.61
N TRP A 182 5.04 5.03 -7.82
CA TRP A 182 4.96 6.04 -8.86
C TRP A 182 3.53 6.14 -9.40
N LEU A 183 3.16 7.36 -9.81
CA LEU A 183 1.98 7.59 -10.63
C LEU A 183 2.41 7.52 -12.09
N ALA A 184 1.76 6.65 -12.86
CA ALA A 184 1.91 6.60 -14.31
C ALA A 184 0.79 7.42 -14.95
N VAL A 185 1.14 8.47 -15.69
CA VAL A 185 0.16 9.32 -16.41
C VAL A 185 0.67 9.56 -17.82
N CYS A 186 -0.08 9.09 -18.81
CA CYS A 186 0.26 9.24 -20.23
C CYS A 186 1.69 8.78 -20.58
N GLY A 187 2.16 7.67 -19.99
CA GLY A 187 3.51 7.14 -20.21
C GLY A 187 4.62 7.92 -19.51
N ARG A 188 4.30 8.86 -18.62
CA ARG A 188 5.25 9.53 -17.73
C ARG A 188 5.09 8.99 -16.32
N TYR A 189 6.22 8.79 -15.63
CA TYR A 189 6.24 8.32 -14.25
C TYR A 189 6.61 9.46 -13.32
N GLN A 190 5.73 9.74 -12.36
CA GLN A 190 5.97 10.67 -11.27
C GLN A 190 6.22 9.87 -10.00
N TYR A 191 7.40 10.00 -9.41
CA TYR A 191 7.66 9.39 -8.10
C TYR A 191 6.75 10.00 -7.05
N LEU A 192 6.06 9.15 -6.30
CA LEU A 192 5.17 9.58 -5.23
C LEU A 192 5.88 9.51 -3.89
N ARG A 193 6.34 8.31 -3.51
CA ARG A 193 6.95 8.03 -2.19
C ARG A 193 7.42 6.59 -2.08
N GLN A 194 8.18 6.32 -1.03
CA GLN A 194 8.40 4.99 -0.50
C GLN A 194 7.17 4.55 0.33
N ALA A 195 6.86 3.26 0.29
CA ALA A 195 5.83 2.60 1.08
C ALA A 195 6.40 1.35 1.75
N GLN A 196 5.73 0.88 2.79
CA GLN A 196 6.10 -0.31 3.55
C GLN A 196 4.88 -1.21 3.68
N ALA A 197 5.08 -2.51 3.49
CA ALA A 197 4.07 -3.53 3.76
C ALA A 197 3.58 -3.43 5.21
N GLN A 198 2.26 -3.39 5.40
CA GLN A 198 1.62 -3.33 6.73
C GLN A 198 1.67 -4.68 7.43
N PHE A 199 1.70 -5.77 6.66
CA PHE A 199 1.81 -7.12 7.18
C PHE A 199 2.98 -7.86 6.53
N GLY A 200 3.63 -8.70 7.33
CA GLY A 200 4.86 -9.38 6.98
C GLY A 200 6.02 -9.00 7.91
N PRO A 201 7.14 -9.75 7.89
CA PRO A 201 7.35 -10.98 7.12
C PRO A 201 6.59 -12.17 7.70
N MET A 202 5.61 -12.70 6.97
CA MET A 202 4.84 -13.89 7.37
C MET A 202 5.41 -15.14 6.69
N THR A 203 5.25 -16.29 7.34
CA THR A 203 5.51 -17.57 6.70
C THR A 203 4.37 -17.91 5.74
N LEU A 204 4.70 -18.58 4.63
CA LEU A 204 3.72 -19.15 3.72
C LEU A 204 2.83 -20.15 4.47
N ASP A 205 1.50 -20.05 4.32
CA ASP A 205 0.56 -20.94 4.99
C ASP A 205 0.28 -22.17 4.12
N ALA A 206 0.39 -23.37 4.71
CA ALA A 206 0.02 -24.63 4.06
C ALA A 206 -1.46 -24.68 3.63
N SER A 207 -2.31 -23.82 4.20
CA SER A 207 -3.71 -23.65 3.80
C SER A 207 -3.91 -22.83 2.53
N ASP A 208 -2.89 -22.07 2.07
CA ASP A 208 -2.98 -21.36 0.79
C ASP A 208 -3.22 -22.36 -0.35
N ARG A 209 -4.26 -22.15 -1.17
CA ARG A 209 -4.66 -23.09 -2.24
C ARG A 209 -3.51 -23.41 -3.20
N ASP A 210 -2.71 -22.41 -3.54
CA ASP A 210 -1.58 -22.51 -4.46
C ASP A 210 -0.25 -22.81 -3.73
N TYR A 211 -0.30 -23.24 -2.46
CA TYR A 211 0.87 -23.56 -1.63
C TYR A 211 1.91 -24.42 -2.35
N ARG A 212 1.47 -25.49 -3.05
CA ARG A 212 2.39 -26.34 -3.81
C ARG A 212 3.14 -25.58 -4.90
N GLN A 213 2.46 -24.68 -5.60
CA GLN A 213 3.08 -23.85 -6.63
C GLN A 213 4.06 -22.84 -6.02
N TYR A 214 3.70 -22.23 -4.89
CA TYR A 214 4.58 -21.33 -4.15
C TYR A 214 5.84 -22.05 -3.65
N MET A 215 5.70 -23.26 -3.10
CA MET A 215 6.83 -24.08 -2.67
C MET A 215 7.74 -24.47 -3.83
N LEU A 216 7.19 -24.87 -4.98
CA LEU A 216 7.98 -25.15 -6.18
C LEU A 216 8.73 -23.91 -6.68
N ALA A 217 8.13 -22.71 -6.57
CA ALA A 217 8.78 -21.46 -6.91
C ALA A 217 9.93 -21.12 -5.94
N ILE A 218 9.72 -21.31 -4.64
CA ILE A 218 10.76 -21.16 -3.60
C ILE A 218 11.93 -22.13 -3.87
N GLU A 219 11.65 -23.40 -4.13
CA GLU A 219 12.67 -24.39 -4.48
C GLU A 219 13.41 -24.04 -5.79
N GLY A 220 12.70 -23.49 -6.76
CA GLY A 220 13.28 -22.91 -7.97
C GLY A 220 14.27 -21.80 -7.64
N GLN A 221 13.88 -20.87 -6.77
CA GLN A 221 14.72 -19.76 -6.35
C GLN A 221 15.95 -20.23 -5.56
N ARG A 222 15.79 -21.19 -4.64
CA ARG A 222 16.91 -21.81 -3.92
C ARG A 222 17.93 -22.43 -4.87
N ARG A 223 17.46 -23.15 -5.90
CA ARG A 223 18.34 -23.74 -6.93
C ARG A 223 19.06 -22.67 -7.75
N LYS A 224 18.38 -21.59 -8.14
CA LYS A 224 19.01 -20.45 -8.82
C LYS A 224 20.11 -19.85 -7.94
N ASN A 225 19.83 -19.61 -6.67
CA ASN A 225 20.80 -19.06 -5.71
C ASN A 225 22.02 -19.97 -5.54
N ALA A 226 21.82 -21.29 -5.43
CA ALA A 226 22.90 -22.27 -5.29
C ALA A 226 23.77 -22.40 -6.56
N ALA A 227 23.19 -22.16 -7.74
CA ALA A 227 23.89 -22.20 -9.01
C ALA A 227 24.57 -20.87 -9.40
N SER A 228 24.25 -19.77 -8.70
CA SER A 228 24.86 -18.46 -8.98
C SER A 228 26.31 -18.40 -8.49
N ALA A 229 27.16 -17.77 -9.29
CA ALA A 229 28.57 -17.55 -8.94
C ALA A 229 28.75 -16.66 -7.70
N GLU A 230 27.77 -15.78 -7.44
CA GLU A 230 27.66 -15.01 -6.21
C GLU A 230 26.37 -15.39 -5.48
N PRO A 231 26.40 -15.59 -4.14
CA PRO A 231 25.19 -15.79 -3.37
C PRO A 231 24.22 -14.61 -3.57
N LEU A 232 23.03 -14.89 -4.07
CA LEU A 232 21.96 -13.88 -4.20
C LEU A 232 21.31 -13.57 -2.84
N LEU A 233 21.55 -14.43 -1.83
CA LEU A 233 20.98 -14.33 -0.50
C LEU A 233 22.03 -14.57 0.61
N PRO A 234 21.90 -13.87 1.75
CA PRO A 234 21.03 -12.71 1.96
C PRO A 234 21.45 -11.54 1.05
N VAL A 235 20.49 -10.68 0.69
CA VAL A 235 20.78 -9.53 -0.19
C VAL A 235 21.81 -8.64 0.50
N ARG A 236 22.92 -8.37 -0.18
CA ARG A 236 24.00 -7.55 0.37
C ARG A 236 23.57 -6.07 0.48
N PRO A 237 23.98 -5.32 1.51
CA PRO A 237 23.55 -3.93 1.73
C PRO A 237 23.76 -3.02 0.51
N GLU A 238 24.90 -3.15 -0.18
CA GLU A 238 25.21 -2.38 -1.38
C GLU A 238 24.26 -2.68 -2.56
N ARG A 239 23.74 -3.91 -2.64
CA ARG A 239 22.74 -4.29 -3.65
C ARG A 239 21.37 -3.73 -3.29
N LEU A 240 21.01 -3.79 -2.01
CA LEU A 240 19.77 -3.19 -1.51
C LEU A 240 19.75 -1.68 -1.76
N GLU A 241 20.87 -0.99 -1.53
CA GLU A 241 20.96 0.44 -1.78
C GLU A 241 20.88 0.76 -3.29
N SER A 242 21.54 -0.04 -4.13
CA SER A 242 21.40 0.07 -5.59
C SER A 242 19.95 -0.09 -6.06
N MET A 243 19.19 -1.03 -5.48
CA MET A 243 17.76 -1.16 -5.76
C MET A 243 16.99 0.12 -5.39
N ARG A 244 17.22 0.65 -4.18
CA ARG A 244 16.54 1.86 -3.69
C ARG A 244 16.85 3.09 -4.55
N GLN A 245 18.06 3.16 -5.10
CA GLN A 245 18.50 4.24 -5.98
C GLN A 245 18.10 4.05 -7.46
N SER A 246 17.28 3.06 -7.78
CA SER A 246 16.81 2.81 -9.15
C SER A 246 15.34 3.17 -9.36
N GLY A 247 14.95 3.41 -10.62
CA GLY A 247 13.58 3.69 -11.04
C GLY A 247 13.43 4.84 -12.04
N PRO A 248 12.24 5.04 -12.65
CA PRO A 248 12.04 6.03 -13.68
C PRO A 248 11.89 7.41 -13.06
N GLY A 249 12.34 8.43 -13.81
CA GLY A 249 12.12 9.83 -13.44
C GLY A 249 12.82 10.26 -12.14
N MET A 250 13.86 9.54 -11.70
CA MET A 250 14.71 10.01 -10.60
C MET A 250 15.66 11.12 -11.09
N GLU A 251 15.13 12.31 -11.34
CA GLU A 251 15.90 13.50 -10.96
C GLU A 251 16.09 13.42 -9.44
N GLN A 252 17.30 13.76 -8.97
CA GLN A 252 17.68 13.69 -7.55
C GLN A 252 16.50 14.08 -6.67
N GLU A 253 16.16 13.19 -5.72
CA GLU A 253 15.21 13.46 -4.65
C GLU A 253 15.35 14.95 -4.29
N PRO A 254 14.32 15.80 -4.50
CA PRO A 254 14.40 17.15 -4.00
C PRO A 254 14.73 16.98 -2.53
N ALA A 255 15.90 17.49 -2.13
CA ALA A 255 16.42 17.33 -0.79
C ALA A 255 15.25 17.50 0.16
N LEU A 256 14.92 16.42 0.89
CA LEU A 256 13.82 16.39 1.84
C LEU A 256 13.81 17.75 2.52
N VAL A 257 12.82 18.58 2.21
CA VAL A 257 12.66 19.85 2.92
C VAL A 257 12.48 19.42 4.35
N SER A 258 13.55 19.64 5.11
CA SER A 258 13.67 19.31 6.51
C SER A 258 12.81 20.29 7.27
N ASP A 259 11.50 20.11 7.22
CA ASP A 259 10.60 20.94 8.01
C ASP A 259 9.97 20.11 9.13
N SER A 260 10.51 20.41 10.33
CA SER A 260 10.19 19.93 11.68
C SER A 260 10.62 18.49 12.03
N ARG A 261 11.92 18.17 11.91
CA ARG A 261 12.50 16.97 12.53
C ARG A 261 13.38 17.35 13.70
N CYS A 262 12.79 17.43 14.88
CA CYS A 262 13.50 17.85 16.08
C CYS A 262 13.82 16.67 17.03
N TRP A 263 13.45 15.44 16.67
CA TRP A 263 13.74 14.22 17.43
C TRP A 263 15.20 13.76 17.18
N ALA A 264 16.13 14.35 17.94
CA ALA A 264 17.58 14.13 17.80
C ALA A 264 18.03 12.67 18.00
N ASP A 265 17.36 11.91 18.88
CA ASP A 265 17.71 10.52 19.22
C ASP A 265 16.77 9.48 18.57
N LYS A 266 16.26 9.76 17.36
CA LYS A 266 15.39 8.82 16.65
C LYS A 266 16.17 7.54 16.28
N PRO A 267 15.63 6.33 16.51
CA PRO A 267 16.24 5.13 15.98
C PRO A 267 16.24 5.13 14.43
N GLU A 268 17.34 4.66 13.83
CA GLU A 268 17.44 4.46 12.38
C GLU A 268 16.35 3.48 11.87
N ARG A 269 16.01 3.57 10.57
CA ARG A 269 14.92 2.86 9.84
C ARG A 269 14.69 1.38 10.27
N PRO A 270 13.46 0.85 10.06
CA PRO A 270 12.71 0.13 11.09
C PRO A 270 13.20 -1.31 11.33
N LEU A 271 13.38 -1.65 12.60
CA LEU A 271 13.17 -3.00 13.10
C LEU A 271 11.66 -3.19 13.33
N SER A 272 11.09 -4.31 12.90
CA SER A 272 9.70 -4.69 13.19
C SER A 272 9.39 -4.52 14.69
N PRO A 273 8.21 -4.02 15.11
CA PRO A 273 7.86 -4.01 16.53
C PRO A 273 7.93 -5.45 17.04
N GLN A 274 8.87 -5.76 17.92
CA GLN A 274 9.03 -7.13 18.43
C GLN A 274 7.82 -7.58 19.27
N THR A 275 6.96 -6.64 19.67
CA THR A 275 5.77 -6.88 20.48
C THR A 275 4.53 -6.26 19.82
N PRO A 276 3.41 -7.00 19.69
CA PRO A 276 2.14 -6.46 19.22
C PRO A 276 1.63 -5.31 20.10
N LEU A 277 0.99 -4.31 19.49
CA LEU A 277 0.32 -3.22 20.24
C LEU A 277 -0.76 -3.77 21.16
N SER A 278 -0.80 -3.30 22.40
CA SER A 278 -1.89 -3.55 23.35
C SER A 278 -3.22 -2.95 22.88
N LEU A 279 -4.34 -3.43 23.42
CA LEU A 279 -5.67 -2.93 23.09
C LEU A 279 -5.82 -1.41 23.36
N GLN A 280 -5.15 -0.89 24.39
CA GLN A 280 -5.15 0.53 24.70
C GLN A 280 -4.39 1.33 23.63
N GLN A 281 -3.22 0.86 23.22
CA GLN A 281 -2.42 1.48 22.15
C GLN A 281 -3.15 1.46 20.81
N GLN A 282 -3.81 0.34 20.48
CA GLN A 282 -4.62 0.21 19.26
C GLN A 282 -5.78 1.22 19.26
N ARG A 283 -6.55 1.31 20.36
CA ARG A 283 -7.66 2.27 20.49
C ARG A 283 -7.19 3.71 20.38
N TRP A 284 -6.06 4.05 20.98
CA TRP A 284 -5.49 5.38 20.88
C TRP A 284 -5.01 5.69 19.47
N LEU A 285 -4.33 4.74 18.81
CA LEU A 285 -3.88 4.89 17.43
C LEU A 285 -5.07 5.11 16.48
N SER A 286 -6.15 4.35 16.64
CA SER A 286 -7.40 4.56 15.89
C SER A 286 -7.98 5.96 16.11
N ARG A 287 -7.99 6.47 17.35
CA ARG A 287 -8.44 7.85 17.63
C ARG A 287 -7.55 8.88 16.96
N LEU A 288 -6.24 8.70 16.98
CA LEU A 288 -5.31 9.63 16.32
C LEU A 288 -5.55 9.68 14.79
N TRP A 289 -5.78 8.52 14.17
CA TRP A 289 -6.12 8.43 12.74
C TRP A 289 -7.43 9.13 12.38
N LEU A 290 -8.44 9.04 13.24
CA LEU A 290 -9.78 9.58 12.99
C LEU A 290 -9.87 11.08 13.34
N ASP A 291 -9.31 11.47 14.48
CA ASP A 291 -9.56 12.77 15.10
C ASP A 291 -8.42 13.77 14.85
N ALA A 292 -7.23 13.28 14.51
CA ALA A 292 -6.01 14.08 14.34
C ALA A 292 -5.30 13.80 13.00
N LYS A 293 -6.02 13.38 11.96
CA LYS A 293 -5.47 13.20 10.61
C LYS A 293 -4.60 14.38 10.11
N PRO A 294 -4.98 15.66 10.33
CA PRO A 294 -4.12 16.80 9.92
C PRO A 294 -2.75 16.84 10.60
N LEU A 295 -2.61 16.21 11.77
CA LEU A 295 -1.32 16.02 12.46
C LEU A 295 -0.46 14.95 11.77
N LEU A 296 -1.05 14.10 10.95
CA LEU A 296 -0.41 12.94 10.33
C LEU A 296 -0.16 13.14 8.82
N ASP A 297 -0.43 14.34 8.30
CA ASP A 297 -0.29 14.64 6.86
C ASP A 297 1.18 14.77 6.41
N SER A 298 2.16 14.56 7.30
CA SER A 298 3.56 14.36 6.89
C SER A 298 3.78 12.94 6.38
N SER A 299 4.31 12.82 5.15
CA SER A 299 4.51 11.55 4.45
C SER A 299 5.39 10.55 5.23
N GLU A 300 6.29 11.02 6.09
CA GLU A 300 7.20 10.15 6.86
C GLU A 300 6.63 9.62 8.18
N LEU A 301 5.78 10.41 8.87
CA LEU A 301 5.18 9.94 10.11
C LEU A 301 4.11 8.89 9.82
N TYR A 302 3.33 9.06 8.75
CA TYR A 302 2.29 8.13 8.33
C TYR A 302 2.76 6.66 8.29
N TYR A 303 3.98 6.41 7.78
CA TYR A 303 4.54 5.07 7.63
C TYR A 303 5.27 4.52 8.86
N SER A 304 5.77 5.40 9.72
CA SER A 304 6.49 5.01 10.95
C SER A 304 5.63 5.14 12.21
N LEU A 305 4.38 5.61 12.08
CA LEU A 305 3.49 5.95 13.19
C LEU A 305 3.31 4.81 14.18
N PRO A 306 3.02 3.56 13.77
CA PRO A 306 2.84 2.46 14.74
C PRO A 306 4.10 2.22 15.59
N GLN A 307 5.29 2.35 15.01
CA GLN A 307 6.55 2.16 15.72
C GLN A 307 6.91 3.36 16.60
N ALA A 308 6.74 4.58 16.08
CA ALA A 308 6.94 5.81 16.84
C ALA A 308 6.02 5.84 18.09
N VAL A 309 4.78 5.35 17.91
CA VAL A 309 3.83 5.08 18.98
C VAL A 309 4.42 4.08 19.97
N THR A 310 4.76 2.86 19.55
CA THR A 310 5.32 1.84 20.46
C THR A 310 6.47 2.38 21.32
N LEU A 311 7.45 3.03 20.69
CA LEU A 311 8.62 3.60 21.37
C LEU A 311 8.22 4.70 22.36
N ALA A 312 7.32 5.61 21.97
CA ALA A 312 6.85 6.66 22.87
C ALA A 312 6.12 6.09 24.10
N TRP A 313 5.43 4.96 23.95
CA TRP A 313 4.82 4.25 25.06
C TRP A 313 5.85 3.56 25.98
N GLU A 314 6.90 2.98 25.41
CA GLU A 314 8.02 2.41 26.18
C GLU A 314 8.74 3.50 27.00
N GLU A 315 8.95 4.67 26.40
CA GLU A 315 9.51 5.83 27.11
C GLU A 315 8.62 6.29 28.27
N ALA A 316 7.31 6.37 28.03
CA ALA A 316 6.33 6.75 29.06
C ALA A 316 6.32 5.74 30.21
N ALA A 317 6.38 4.44 29.90
CA ALA A 317 6.47 3.37 30.89
C ALA A 317 7.78 3.44 31.68
N ALA A 318 8.92 3.66 31.03
CA ALA A 318 10.22 3.82 31.68
C ALA A 318 10.27 5.04 32.63
N LYS A 319 9.46 6.06 32.35
CA LYS A 319 9.29 7.25 33.19
C LYS A 319 8.27 7.08 34.32
N GLY A 320 7.58 5.93 34.38
CA GLY A 320 6.54 5.67 35.38
C GLY A 320 5.33 6.59 35.24
N LEU A 321 5.02 7.06 34.01
CA LEU A 321 3.89 7.94 33.76
C LEU A 321 2.56 7.20 33.98
N SER A 322 1.54 7.93 34.44
CA SER A 322 0.19 7.38 34.51
C SER A 322 -0.37 7.05 33.11
N PRO A 323 -1.44 6.24 32.99
CA PRO A 323 -2.01 5.90 31.69
C PRO A 323 -2.38 7.13 30.85
N ARG A 324 -2.97 8.16 31.47
CA ARG A 324 -3.33 9.41 30.78
C ARG A 324 -2.11 10.22 30.40
N GLU A 325 -1.12 10.33 31.28
CA GLU A 325 0.14 11.02 30.95
C GLU A 325 0.92 10.30 29.84
N SER A 326 0.83 8.97 29.76
CA SER A 326 1.42 8.19 28.68
C SER A 326 0.79 8.52 27.33
N GLU A 327 -0.55 8.65 27.26
CA GLU A 327 -1.25 9.08 26.04
C GLU A 327 -0.82 10.49 25.61
N LEU A 328 -0.67 11.42 26.56
CA LEU A 328 -0.21 12.78 26.30
C LEU A 328 1.27 12.82 25.88
N TRP A 329 2.11 11.96 26.46
CA TRP A 329 3.52 11.82 26.11
C TRP A 329 3.69 11.37 24.65
N VAL A 330 2.91 10.37 24.25
CA VAL A 330 2.89 9.87 22.88
C VAL A 330 2.38 10.93 21.93
N LEU A 331 1.31 11.65 22.29
CA LEU A 331 0.80 12.75 21.48
C LEU A 331 1.87 13.83 21.26
N ALA A 332 2.65 14.16 22.29
CA ALA A 332 3.75 15.11 22.20
C ALA A 332 4.88 14.61 21.27
N ARG A 333 5.18 13.30 21.29
CA ARG A 333 6.15 12.68 20.36
C ARG A 333 5.67 12.71 18.90
N VAL A 334 4.40 12.38 18.68
CA VAL A 334 3.75 12.47 17.36
C VAL A 334 3.80 13.91 16.87
N ALA A 335 3.39 14.87 17.70
CA ALA A 335 3.36 16.28 17.34
C ALA A 335 4.76 16.83 17.03
N ALA A 336 5.76 16.51 17.85
CA ALA A 336 7.16 16.90 17.62
C ALA A 336 7.76 16.30 16.33
N SER A 337 7.14 15.23 15.81
CA SER A 337 7.56 14.54 14.59
C SER A 337 6.66 14.87 13.39
N SER A 338 5.69 15.77 13.58
CA SER A 338 4.72 16.19 12.57
C SER A 338 4.84 17.66 12.23
N SER A 339 4.38 18.02 11.04
CA SER A 339 4.25 19.41 10.59
C SER A 339 2.90 20.06 10.95
N GLY A 340 2.01 19.34 11.65
CA GLY A 340 0.66 19.81 11.97
C GLY A 340 0.58 20.56 13.30
N GLU A 341 -0.34 21.52 13.40
CA GLU A 341 -0.61 22.23 14.66
C GLU A 341 -1.51 21.41 15.60
N LEU A 342 -1.14 21.32 16.88
CA LEU A 342 -1.91 20.64 17.93
C LEU A 342 -3.15 21.41 18.37
N ALA A 343 -3.07 22.74 18.43
CA ALA A 343 -4.12 23.58 19.00
C ALA A 343 -5.48 23.43 18.29
N PRO A 344 -5.56 23.37 16.94
CA PRO A 344 -6.82 23.12 16.24
C PRO A 344 -7.44 21.74 16.51
N LEU A 345 -6.66 20.80 17.04
CA LEU A 345 -7.07 19.41 17.26
C LEU A 345 -7.45 19.12 18.72
N ALA A 346 -7.22 20.06 19.64
CA ALA A 346 -7.42 19.88 21.08
C ALA A 346 -8.86 19.45 21.43
N ALA A 347 -9.86 20.09 20.82
CA ALA A 347 -11.27 19.75 21.05
C ALA A 347 -11.62 18.34 20.55
N ARG A 348 -11.04 17.91 19.41
CA ARG A 348 -11.29 16.58 18.82
C ARG A 348 -10.60 15.47 19.62
N LEU A 349 -9.42 15.77 20.13
CA LEU A 349 -8.64 14.87 21.00
C LEU A 349 -9.09 14.88 22.46
N GLN A 350 -10.10 15.71 22.81
CA GLN A 350 -10.61 15.87 24.16
C GLN A 350 -9.49 16.23 25.16
N LEU A 351 -8.66 17.20 24.78
CA LEU A 351 -7.63 17.76 25.65
C LEU A 351 -8.19 18.94 26.42
N THR A 352 -7.91 18.99 27.72
CA THR A 352 -8.06 20.21 28.50
C THR A 352 -6.96 21.22 28.14
N ASP A 353 -7.16 22.51 28.44
CA ASP A 353 -6.13 23.54 28.19
C ASP A 353 -4.80 23.22 28.89
N THR A 354 -4.87 22.61 30.08
CA THR A 354 -3.68 22.19 30.83
C THR A 354 -2.96 21.02 30.16
N GLU A 355 -3.70 20.06 29.61
CA GLU A 355 -3.12 18.93 28.87
C GLU A 355 -2.54 19.38 27.54
N LEU A 356 -3.21 20.28 26.81
CA LEU A 356 -2.70 20.86 25.57
C LEU A 356 -1.38 21.61 25.83
N ALA A 357 -1.34 22.46 26.86
CA ALA A 357 -0.12 23.16 27.24
C ALA A 357 1.01 22.20 27.64
N ARG A 358 0.68 21.09 28.32
CA ARG A 358 1.66 20.06 28.69
C ARG A 358 2.22 19.35 27.47
N VAL A 359 1.36 18.94 26.54
CA VAL A 359 1.75 18.27 25.30
C VAL A 359 2.63 19.20 24.46
N GLN A 360 2.26 20.47 24.34
CA GLN A 360 3.06 21.48 23.63
C GLN A 360 4.43 21.66 24.29
N GLN A 361 4.47 21.81 25.63
CA GLN A 361 5.71 21.92 26.38
C GLN A 361 6.65 20.72 26.16
N TRP A 362 6.10 19.50 26.16
CA TRP A 362 6.91 18.31 25.89
C TRP A 362 7.38 18.24 24.44
N ALA A 363 6.52 18.59 23.48
CA ALA A 363 6.89 18.64 22.07
C ALA A 363 8.02 19.65 21.83
N ASP A 364 7.92 20.85 22.41
CA ASP A 364 8.95 21.88 22.33
C ASP A 364 10.26 21.41 22.96
N LYS A 365 10.18 20.77 24.14
CA LYS A 365 11.35 20.18 24.81
C LYS A 365 12.01 19.08 23.99
N PHE A 366 11.23 18.20 23.35
CA PHE A 366 11.78 17.18 22.45
C PHE A 366 12.52 17.83 21.28
N CYS A 367 12.10 19.04 20.90
CA CYS A 367 12.75 19.83 19.88
C CYS A 367 13.92 20.70 20.36
N GLY A 368 14.26 20.69 21.64
CA GLY A 368 15.25 21.60 22.22
C GLY A 368 14.84 23.08 22.16
N ARG A 369 13.53 23.37 22.12
CA ARG A 369 12.95 24.71 22.10
C ARG A 369 12.46 25.17 23.47
#